data_AF-A0A1M5M7W9-F1
#
_entry.id   AF-A0A1M5M7W9-F1
#
_cell.length_a   1.000
_cell.length_b   1.000
_cell.length_c   1.000
_cell.angle_alpha   90.00
_cell.angle_beta   90.00
_cell.angle_gamma   90.00
#
_symmetry.space_group_name_H-M   'P 1'
#
loop_
_entity.id
_entity.type
_entity.pdbx_description
1 polymer ?
#
loop_
_entity_poly.entity_id
_entity_poly.type
_entity_poly.pdbx_seq_one_letter_code
_entity_poly.pdbx_strand_id
1 'polypeptide(L)'
;MAAAPWPPEELAAAYDRLQRTTLARVTVGTAPSAVTDAELVLLTIDGLHDVLGDDRISELVAAHRHAGVAELARSLLDATADVGLAPQDNASLAVIETRRG
;
A
#
# COMPACT_ATOMS: atom_id res chain seq x y z
N MET A 1 -14.10 43.28 -6.19
CA MET A 1 -14.49 42.63 -4.93
C MET A 1 -13.54 41.45 -4.72
N ALA A 2 -12.68 41.51 -3.71
CA ALA A 2 -11.86 40.36 -3.34
C ALA A 2 -12.78 39.27 -2.77
N ALA A 3 -12.63 38.03 -3.23
CA ALA A 3 -13.34 36.90 -2.66
C ALA A 3 -12.98 36.80 -1.16
N ALA A 4 -13.99 36.60 -0.31
CA ALA A 4 -13.75 36.34 1.10
C ALA A 4 -12.85 35.10 1.25
N PRO A 5 -11.86 35.11 2.14
CA PRO A 5 -11.03 33.93 2.37
C PRO A 5 -11.94 32.78 2.81
N TRP A 6 -11.73 31.61 2.22
CA TRP A 6 -12.51 30.42 2.56
C TRP A 6 -12.47 30.17 4.08
N PRO A 7 -13.57 29.67 4.66
CA PRO A 7 -13.56 29.22 6.04
C PRO A 7 -12.42 28.21 6.29
N PRO A 8 -11.76 28.24 7.46
CA PRO A 8 -10.63 27.36 7.77
C PRO A 8 -10.94 25.88 7.54
N GLU A 9 -12.17 25.43 7.80
CA GLU A 9 -12.67 24.08 7.59
C GLU A 9 -12.80 23.69 6.11
N GLU A 10 -13.22 24.62 5.23
CA GLU A 10 -13.29 24.39 3.79
C GLU A 10 -11.89 24.40 3.15
N LEU A 11 -11.01 25.27 3.65
CA LEU A 11 -9.58 25.27 3.34
C LEU A 11 -8.96 23.92 3.73
N ALA A 12 -9.19 23.48 4.97
CA ALA A 12 -8.69 22.20 5.46
C ALA A 12 -9.21 21.03 4.63
N ALA A 13 -10.50 20.99 4.27
CA ALA A 13 -11.05 19.94 3.41
C ALA A 13 -10.47 19.96 1.99
N ALA A 14 -10.23 21.14 1.42
CA ALA A 14 -9.61 21.28 0.09
C ALA A 14 -8.13 20.86 0.10
N TYR A 15 -7.40 21.12 1.19
CA TYR A 15 -5.99 20.77 1.34
C TYR A 15 -5.74 19.42 2.03
N ASP A 16 -6.75 18.76 2.61
CA ASP A 16 -6.66 17.38 3.12
C ASP A 16 -6.27 16.42 1.99
N ARG A 17 -6.80 16.66 0.79
CA ARG A 17 -6.37 15.96 -0.44
C ARG A 17 -4.90 16.20 -0.76
N LEU A 18 -4.37 17.39 -0.46
CA LEU A 18 -2.97 17.72 -0.69
C LEU A 18 -2.08 16.99 0.32
N GLN A 19 -2.48 16.91 1.59
CA GLN A 19 -1.74 16.16 2.61
C GLN A 19 -1.74 14.65 2.33
N ARG A 20 -2.86 14.07 1.87
CA ARG A 20 -2.92 12.65 1.47
C ARG A 20 -2.13 12.32 0.21
N THR A 21 -2.01 13.27 -0.74
CA THR A 21 -1.25 13.06 -1.99
C THR A 21 0.23 13.43 -1.90
N THR A 22 0.63 14.29 -0.94
CA THR A 22 2.04 14.71 -0.78
C THR A 22 2.79 13.99 0.34
N LEU A 23 2.10 13.48 1.36
CA LEU A 23 2.67 12.57 2.35
C LEU A 23 2.17 11.17 2.03
N ALA A 24 2.92 10.45 1.18
CA ALA A 24 2.72 9.02 1.03
C ALA A 24 2.79 8.40 2.44
N ARG A 25 1.65 7.92 2.94
CA ARG A 25 1.59 7.23 4.21
C ARG A 25 2.28 5.89 4.01
N VAL A 26 3.57 5.85 4.33
CA VAL A 26 4.36 4.62 4.29
C VAL A 26 4.03 3.84 5.55
N THR A 27 3.13 2.87 5.44
CA THR A 27 2.96 1.85 6.47
C THR A 27 4.09 0.85 6.33
N VAL A 28 4.95 0.75 7.34
CA VAL A 28 6.01 -0.28 7.40
C VAL A 28 5.49 -1.44 8.22
N GLY A 29 5.01 -2.48 7.56
CA GLY A 29 4.69 -3.76 8.19
C GLY A 29 5.92 -4.67 8.17
N THR A 30 6.29 -5.26 9.30
CA THR A 30 7.28 -6.35 9.36
C THR A 30 6.53 -7.67 9.42
N ALA A 31 6.45 -8.40 8.32
CA ALA A 31 5.97 -9.77 8.35
C ALA A 31 7.01 -10.65 9.09
N PRO A 32 6.60 -11.54 10.01
CA PRO A 32 7.53 -12.44 10.68
C PRO A 32 8.32 -13.27 9.66
N SER A 33 9.63 -13.36 9.82
CA SER A 33 10.56 -14.10 8.96
C SER A 33 10.31 -15.61 8.89
N ALA A 34 9.28 -16.11 9.58
CA ALA A 34 8.85 -17.50 9.53
C ALA A 34 8.01 -17.84 8.28
N VAL A 35 7.69 -16.84 7.45
CA VAL A 35 6.72 -16.96 6.35
C VAL A 35 7.38 -17.13 4.98
N THR A 36 8.65 -16.73 4.83
CA THR A 36 9.41 -16.81 3.58
C THR A 36 10.87 -17.13 3.84
N ASP A 37 11.50 -17.89 2.94
CA ASP A 37 12.93 -18.23 3.03
C ASP A 37 13.82 -17.07 2.56
N ALA A 38 13.21 -16.00 2.03
CA ALA A 38 13.86 -14.78 1.57
C ALA A 38 13.57 -13.60 2.51
N GLU A 39 14.57 -12.75 2.76
CA GLU A 39 14.34 -11.45 3.39
C GLU A 39 13.62 -10.54 2.36
N LEU A 40 12.34 -10.25 2.62
CA LEU A 40 11.50 -9.43 1.75
C LEU A 40 11.19 -8.08 2.39
N VAL A 41 11.26 -7.02 1.58
CA VAL A 41 10.71 -5.70 1.92
C VAL A 41 9.56 -5.41 0.97
N LEU A 42 8.37 -5.21 1.54
CA LEU A 42 7.18 -4.80 0.80
C LEU A 42 6.92 -3.31 1.10
N LEU A 43 6.80 -2.52 0.04
CA LEU A 43 6.46 -1.09 0.10
C LEU A 43 5.12 -0.89 -0.60
N THR A 44 4.09 -0.58 0.17
CA THR A 44 2.72 -0.40 -0.32
C THR A 44 2.22 1.00 -0.05
N ILE A 45 1.27 1.48 -0.86
CA ILE A 45 0.46 2.64 -0.53
C ILE A 45 -0.83 2.23 0.19
N ASP A 46 -1.47 3.21 0.83
CA ASP A 46 -2.71 3.07 1.58
C ASP A 46 -3.80 2.30 0.84
N GLY A 47 -4.02 2.58 -0.45
CA GLY A 47 -5.05 1.89 -1.23
C GLY A 47 -4.95 0.36 -1.25
N LEU A 48 -3.73 -0.21 -1.23
CA LEU A 48 -3.55 -1.67 -1.14
C LEU A 48 -3.78 -2.17 0.29
N HIS A 49 -3.24 -1.45 1.27
CA HIS A 49 -3.29 -1.83 2.68
C HIS A 49 -4.71 -1.73 3.25
N ASP A 50 -5.48 -0.74 2.85
CA ASP A 50 -6.86 -0.51 3.31
C ASP A 50 -7.81 -1.58 2.77
N VAL A 51 -7.49 -2.18 1.62
CA VAL A 51 -8.30 -3.21 0.96
C VAL A 51 -7.97 -4.62 1.46
N LEU A 52 -6.68 -4.96 1.54
CA LEU A 52 -6.26 -6.32 1.89
C LEU A 52 -6.10 -6.51 3.40
N GLY A 53 -5.58 -5.51 4.12
CA GLY A 53 -5.16 -5.64 5.51
C GLY A 53 -3.93 -6.54 5.70
N ASP A 54 -3.33 -6.47 6.89
CA ASP A 54 -2.06 -7.13 7.22
C ASP A 54 -2.12 -8.66 7.13
N ASP A 55 -3.23 -9.27 7.58
CA ASP A 55 -3.39 -10.72 7.61
C ASP A 55 -3.42 -11.30 6.19
N ARG A 56 -4.17 -10.68 5.28
CA ARG A 56 -4.28 -11.15 3.90
C ARG A 56 -2.98 -10.97 3.12
N ILE A 57 -2.28 -9.86 3.35
CA ILE A 57 -0.95 -9.64 2.79
C ILE A 57 0.01 -10.73 3.27
N SER A 58 -0.02 -11.06 4.57
CA SER A 58 0.82 -12.11 5.15
C SER A 58 0.51 -13.50 4.57
N GLU A 59 -0.77 -13.84 4.38
CA GLU A 59 -1.18 -15.08 3.72
C GLU A 59 -0.66 -15.18 2.28
N LEU A 60 -0.77 -14.08 1.52
CA LEU A 60 -0.29 -14.03 0.14
C LEU A 60 1.23 -14.17 0.06
N VAL A 61 1.98 -13.53 0.96
CA VAL A 61 3.42 -13.72 1.08
C VAL A 61 3.76 -15.17 1.41
N ALA A 62 3.03 -15.81 2.33
CA ALA A 62 3.22 -17.22 2.69
C ALA A 62 3.00 -18.16 1.50
N ALA A 63 1.92 -17.94 0.75
CA ALA A 63 1.55 -18.74 -0.40
C ALA A 63 2.59 -18.64 -1.53
N HIS A 64 3.28 -17.50 -1.64
CA HIS A 64 4.27 -17.21 -2.68
C HIS A 64 5.71 -17.29 -2.16
N ARG A 65 5.97 -17.95 -1.02
CA ARG A 65 7.30 -18.04 -0.40
C ARG A 65 8.40 -18.64 -1.28
N HIS A 66 8.02 -19.43 -2.28
CA HIS A 66 8.93 -20.05 -3.27
C HIS A 66 8.81 -19.41 -4.66
N ALA A 67 7.90 -18.46 -4.82
CA ALA A 67 7.66 -17.75 -6.06
C ALA A 67 8.61 -16.55 -6.16
N GLY A 68 8.90 -16.12 -7.38
CA GLY A 68 9.68 -14.91 -7.59
C GLY A 68 8.93 -13.65 -7.15
N VAL A 69 9.65 -12.57 -6.82
CA VAL A 69 9.07 -11.28 -6.40
C VAL A 69 8.02 -10.74 -7.37
N ALA A 70 8.16 -11.00 -8.67
CA ALA A 70 7.21 -10.56 -9.69
C ALA A 70 5.84 -11.26 -9.57
N GLU A 71 5.84 -12.55 -9.22
CA GLU A 71 4.62 -13.33 -9.05
C GLU A 71 3.90 -12.94 -7.75
N LEU A 72 4.64 -12.75 -6.66
CA LEU A 72 4.10 -12.17 -5.43
C LEU A 72 3.49 -10.78 -5.65
N ALA A 73 4.20 -9.90 -6.37
CA ALA A 73 3.70 -8.56 -6.67
C ALA A 73 2.40 -8.61 -7.49
N ARG A 74 2.33 -9.51 -8.46
CA ARG A 74 1.14 -9.70 -9.28
C ARG A 74 -0.05 -10.22 -8.46
N SER A 75 0.16 -11.26 -7.64
CA SER A 75 -0.89 -11.79 -6.77
C SER A 75 -1.44 -10.76 -5.78
N LEU A 76 -0.60 -9.88 -5.23
CA LEU A 76 -1.05 -8.80 -4.36
C LEU A 76 -1.91 -7.77 -5.10
N LEU A 77 -1.52 -7.40 -6.34
CA LEU A 77 -2.30 -6.46 -7.16
C LEU A 77 -3.62 -7.09 -7.64
N ASP A 78 -3.60 -8.34 -8.09
CA ASP A 78 -4.79 -9.06 -8.53
C ASP A 78 -5.78 -9.23 -7.36
N ALA A 79 -5.31 -9.60 -6.17
CA ALA A 79 -6.14 -9.66 -4.96
C ALA A 79 -6.75 -8.30 -4.59
N THR A 80 -6.02 -7.21 -4.80
CA THR A 80 -6.55 -5.85 -4.56
C THR A 80 -7.63 -5.50 -5.59
N ALA A 81 -7.44 -5.89 -6.85
CA ALA A 81 -8.41 -5.67 -7.91
C ALA A 81 -9.72 -6.48 -7.69
N ASP A 82 -9.62 -7.69 -7.15
CA ASP A 82 -10.76 -8.55 -6.86
C ASP A 82 -11.68 -7.97 -5.77
N VAL A 83 -11.10 -7.33 -4.75
CA VAL A 83 -11.88 -6.68 -3.68
C VAL A 83 -12.42 -5.32 -4.13
N GLY A 84 -11.65 -4.61 -4.95
CA GLY A 84 -12.04 -3.32 -5.53
C GLY A 84 -11.58 -2.13 -4.69
N LEU A 85 -10.96 -1.15 -5.36
CA LEU A 85 -10.55 0.12 -4.77
C LEU A 85 -11.69 1.14 -4.81
N ALA A 86 -11.65 2.11 -3.89
CA ALA A 86 -12.48 3.30 -4.05
C ALA A 86 -12.10 4.04 -5.36
N PRO A 87 -13.04 4.74 -6.03
CA PRO A 87 -12.78 5.37 -7.33
C PRO A 87 -11.63 6.39 -7.36
N GLN A 88 -11.27 6.92 -6.19
CA GLN A 88 -10.19 7.89 -6.00
C GLN A 88 -8.87 7.28 -5.52
N ASP A 89 -8.85 5.98 -5.21
CA ASP A 89 -7.68 5.30 -4.66
C ASP A 89 -6.96 4.51 -5.75
N ASN A 90 -5.64 4.37 -5.57
CA ASN A 90 -4.80 3.56 -6.42
C ASN A 90 -4.12 2.48 -5.57
N ALA A 91 -3.75 1.37 -6.20
CA ALA A 91 -2.88 0.37 -5.59
C ALA A 91 -1.51 0.40 -6.28
N SER A 92 -0.47 0.57 -5.48
CA SER A 92 0.93 0.51 -5.90
C SER A 92 1.71 -0.28 -4.87
N LEU A 93 2.66 -1.08 -5.36
CA LEU A 93 3.50 -1.96 -4.57
C LEU A 93 4.90 -2.02 -5.17
N ALA A 94 5.92 -2.03 -4.32
CA ALA A 94 7.25 -2.52 -4.66
C ALA A 94 7.61 -3.69 -3.75
N VAL A 95 8.11 -4.77 -4.37
CA VAL A 95 8.62 -5.95 -3.67
C VAL A 95 10.12 -6.01 -3.90
N ILE A 96 10.89 -5.98 -2.82
CA ILE A 96 12.34 -6.06 -2.86
C ILE A 96 12.75 -7.33 -2.15
N GLU A 97 13.46 -8.20 -2.85
CA GLU A 97 14.14 -9.34 -2.27
C GLU A 97 15.56 -8.93 -1.91
N THR A 98 15.94 -9.10 -0.64
CA THR A 98 17.30 -8.88 -0.17
C THR A 98 17.99 -10.21 0.08
N ARG A 99 19.23 -10.32 -0.36
CA ARG A 99 20.07 -11.49 -0.13
C ARG A 99 21.32 -11.06 0.62
N ARG A 100 21.65 -11.76 1.70
CA ARG A 100 22.96 -11.60 2.34
C ARG A 100 23.98 -12.37 1.52
N GLY A 101 24.99 -11.66 1.02
CA GLY A 101 26.20 -12.24 0.42
C GLY A 101 27.20 -12.67 1.47
#